data_AF-A0A6N7FDJ2-F1
#
_entry.id   AF-A0A6N7FDJ2-F1
#
_cell.length_a   1.000
_cell.length_b   1.000
_cell.length_c   1.000
_cell.angle_alpha   90.00
_cell.angle_beta   90.00
_cell.angle_gamma   90.00
#
_symmetry.space_group_name_H-M   'P 1'
#
loop_
_entity.id
_entity.type
_entity.pdbx_description
1 polymer ?
#
loop_
_entity_poly.entity_id
_entity_poly.type
_entity_poly.pdbx_seq_one_letter_code
_entity_poly.pdbx_strand_id
1 'polypeptide(L)'
;MREYTPDNVTDAVVEQMATTPDPRFREIMESAVRHLHAFAREVNLTPAEWIKGIEFMTKVGQMCTPARQEFILLSDTLGLSALVNIMHDKTKMEEATSASLLGPFFRENTPKLEHGAQIAKETKGTEVVLFGRVTNAHGAPVANAQVT
;
A
#
# COMPACT_ATOMS: atom_id res chain seq x y z
N MET A 1 -25.84 16.98 -27.93
CA MET A 1 -24.75 16.23 -27.28
C MET A 1 -23.80 17.25 -26.70
N ARG A 2 -23.41 17.15 -25.42
CA ARG A 2 -22.43 18.08 -24.83
C ARG A 2 -21.08 17.84 -25.51
N GLU A 3 -20.42 18.89 -25.97
CA GLU A 3 -19.07 18.79 -26.53
C GLU A 3 -18.06 18.68 -25.38
N TYR A 4 -17.18 17.68 -25.44
CA TYR A 4 -16.16 17.47 -24.42
C TYR A 4 -14.84 18.11 -24.80
N THR A 5 -14.30 18.91 -23.89
CA THR A 5 -13.00 19.57 -24.00
C THR A 5 -12.08 19.08 -22.87
N PRO A 6 -10.76 19.28 -22.98
CA PRO A 6 -9.82 18.97 -21.89
C PRO A 6 -10.18 19.63 -20.55
N ASP A 7 -10.90 20.75 -20.59
CA ASP A 7 -11.29 21.52 -19.40
C ASP A 7 -12.59 20.99 -18.77
N ASN A 8 -13.56 20.52 -19.58
CA ASN A 8 -14.89 20.17 -19.08
C ASN A 8 -15.12 18.65 -18.86
N VAL A 9 -14.25 17.80 -19.42
CA VAL A 9 -14.43 16.34 -19.35
C VAL A 9 -14.36 15.81 -17.90
N THR A 10 -13.55 16.44 -17.05
CA THR A 10 -13.43 16.04 -15.63
C THR A 10 -14.75 16.21 -14.89
N ASP A 11 -15.42 17.35 -15.07
CA ASP A 11 -16.68 17.62 -14.38
C ASP A 11 -17.80 16.75 -14.93
N ALA A 12 -17.81 16.46 -16.23
CA ALA A 12 -18.76 15.52 -16.80
C ALA A 12 -18.61 14.09 -16.23
N VAL A 13 -17.39 13.61 -16.02
CA VAL A 13 -17.15 12.30 -15.39
C VAL A 13 -17.56 12.30 -13.92
N VAL A 14 -17.28 13.37 -13.18
CA VAL A 14 -17.71 13.49 -11.78
C VAL A 14 -19.23 13.58 -11.67
N GLU A 15 -19.90 14.33 -12.55
CA GLU A 15 -21.37 14.40 -12.62
C GLU A 15 -22.00 13.01 -12.80
N GLN A 16 -21.38 12.12 -13.58
CA GLN A 16 -21.86 10.74 -13.76
C GLN A 16 -21.77 9.89 -12.48
N MET A 17 -20.90 10.24 -11.54
CA MET A 17 -20.76 9.56 -10.26
C MET A 17 -21.81 10.01 -9.22
N ALA A 18 -22.62 11.03 -9.52
CA ALA A 18 -23.58 11.58 -8.57
C ALA A 18 -24.56 10.54 -7.99
N THR A 19 -24.87 9.50 -8.77
CA THR A 19 -25.80 8.41 -8.41
C THR A 19 -25.14 7.21 -7.70
N THR A 20 -23.84 7.26 -7.42
CA THR A 20 -23.14 6.22 -6.65
C THR A 20 -23.77 6.07 -5.24
N PRO A 21 -24.28 4.88 -4.86
CA PRO A 21 -25.02 4.70 -3.61
C PRO A 21 -24.18 4.88 -2.34
N ASP A 22 -22.93 4.42 -2.35
CA ASP A 22 -22.01 4.60 -1.22
C ASP A 22 -21.37 6.00 -1.28
N PRO A 23 -21.72 6.90 -0.34
CA PRO A 23 -21.22 8.27 -0.36
C PRO A 23 -19.71 8.35 -0.15
N ARG A 24 -19.10 7.41 0.62
CA ARG A 24 -17.67 7.41 0.85
C ARG A 24 -16.91 6.90 -0.36
N PHE A 25 -17.41 5.84 -1.00
CA PHE A 25 -16.83 5.36 -2.25
C PHE A 25 -16.92 6.45 -3.35
N ARG A 26 -18.05 7.16 -3.43
CA ARG A 26 -18.20 8.30 -4.34
C ARG A 26 -17.14 9.37 -4.10
N GLU A 27 -16.97 9.82 -2.86
CA GLU A 27 -15.95 10.83 -2.50
C GLU A 27 -14.53 10.39 -2.91
N ILE A 28 -14.17 9.13 -2.65
CA ILE A 28 -12.87 8.57 -3.02
C ILE A 28 -12.68 8.58 -4.55
N MET A 29 -13.69 8.11 -5.30
CA MET A 29 -13.60 8.00 -6.76
C MET A 29 -13.60 9.37 -7.45
N GLU A 30 -14.38 10.33 -6.97
CA GLU A 30 -14.37 11.71 -7.48
C GLU A 30 -12.98 12.33 -7.32
N SER A 31 -12.37 12.20 -6.14
CA SER A 31 -11.01 12.67 -5.89
C SER A 31 -9.99 11.98 -6.80
N ALA A 32 -10.05 10.65 -6.91
CA ALA A 32 -9.15 9.88 -7.77
C ALA A 32 -9.22 10.32 -9.24
N VAL A 33 -10.43 10.52 -9.79
CA VAL A 33 -10.60 11.02 -11.17
C VAL A 33 -10.03 12.41 -11.34
N ARG A 34 -10.31 13.33 -10.41
CA ARG A 34 -9.80 14.71 -10.49
C ARG A 34 -8.28 14.74 -10.51
N HIS A 35 -7.63 13.97 -9.63
CA HIS A 35 -6.17 13.88 -9.60
C HIS A 35 -5.57 13.17 -10.83
N LEU A 36 -6.22 12.11 -11.34
CA LEU A 36 -5.75 11.42 -12.54
C LEU A 36 -5.86 12.31 -13.79
N HIS A 37 -6.95 13.06 -13.94
CA HIS A 37 -7.09 14.04 -15.02
C HIS A 37 -6.12 15.21 -14.88
N ALA A 38 -5.85 15.66 -13.65
CA ALA A 38 -4.83 16.68 -13.39
C ALA A 38 -3.43 16.19 -13.81
N PHE A 39 -3.04 14.97 -13.42
CA PHE A 39 -1.80 14.32 -13.86
C PHE A 39 -1.69 14.25 -15.39
N ALA A 40 -2.74 13.80 -16.07
CA ALA A 40 -2.73 13.69 -17.53
C ALA A 40 -2.53 15.05 -18.21
N ARG A 41 -3.14 16.12 -17.69
CA ARG A 41 -2.94 17.49 -18.18
C ARG A 41 -1.55 18.02 -17.85
N GLU A 42 -1.07 17.79 -16.64
CA GLU A 42 0.24 18.26 -16.16
C GLU A 42 1.37 17.76 -17.05
N VAL A 43 1.35 16.47 -17.41
CA VAL A 43 2.39 15.86 -18.26
C VAL A 43 2.10 15.97 -19.75
N ASN A 44 0.96 16.56 -20.13
CA ASN A 44 0.44 16.58 -21.50
C ASN A 44 0.45 15.16 -22.14
N LEU A 45 -0.17 14.20 -21.43
CA LEU A 45 -0.09 12.77 -21.73
C LEU A 45 -0.55 12.46 -23.15
N THR A 46 0.33 11.87 -23.95
CA THR A 46 0.01 11.54 -25.34
C THR A 46 -0.75 10.21 -25.47
N PRO A 47 -1.49 9.97 -26.57
CA PRO A 47 -2.15 8.69 -26.79
C PRO A 47 -1.20 7.49 -26.77
N ALA A 48 0.02 7.64 -27.28
CA ALA A 48 1.01 6.58 -27.31
C ALA A 48 1.55 6.24 -25.90
N GLU A 49 1.79 7.25 -25.06
CA GLU A 49 2.18 7.05 -23.66
C GLU A 49 1.04 6.48 -22.83
N TRP A 50 -0.20 6.93 -23.09
CA TRP A 50 -1.39 6.38 -22.47
C TRP A 50 -1.52 4.88 -22.76
N ILE A 51 -1.38 4.44 -24.02
CA ILE A 51 -1.40 3.02 -24.38
C ILE A 51 -0.30 2.24 -23.63
N LYS A 52 0.92 2.76 -23.55
CA LYS A 52 2.00 2.12 -22.78
C LYS A 52 1.66 1.99 -21.29
N GLY A 53 1.02 3.00 -20.71
CA GLY A 53 0.51 2.95 -19.34
C GLY A 53 -0.55 1.86 -19.15
N ILE A 54 -1.49 1.74 -20.08
CA ILE A 54 -2.49 0.67 -20.08
C ILE A 54 -1.83 -0.71 -20.19
N GLU A 55 -0.85 -0.88 -21.07
CA GLU A 55 -0.09 -2.13 -21.19
C GLU A 55 0.66 -2.49 -19.90
N PHE A 56 1.27 -1.49 -19.23
CA PHE A 56 1.93 -1.68 -17.94
C PHE A 56 0.94 -2.16 -16.87
N MET A 57 -0.18 -1.45 -16.70
CA MET A 57 -1.21 -1.82 -15.71
C MET A 57 -1.84 -3.19 -16.02
N THR A 58 -1.98 -3.52 -17.30
CA THR A 58 -2.44 -4.85 -17.74
C THR A 58 -1.46 -5.94 -17.33
N LYS A 59 -0.15 -5.73 -17.53
CA LYS A 59 0.90 -6.68 -17.11
C LYS A 59 0.93 -6.87 -15.59
N VAL A 60 0.80 -5.79 -14.82
CA VAL A 60 0.68 -5.83 -13.35
C VAL A 60 -0.52 -6.70 -12.95
N GLY A 61 -1.68 -6.49 -13.56
CA GLY A 61 -2.87 -7.31 -13.32
C GLY A 61 -2.68 -8.78 -13.69
N GLN A 62 -2.07 -9.08 -14.85
CA GLN A 62 -1.81 -10.45 -15.31
C GLN A 62 -0.80 -11.21 -14.43
N MET A 63 0.09 -10.49 -13.75
CA MET A 63 1.08 -11.08 -12.83
C MET A 63 0.52 -11.34 -11.42
N CYS A 64 -0.71 -10.87 -11.13
CA CYS A 64 -1.39 -11.20 -9.89
C CYS A 64 -1.83 -12.67 -9.86
N THR A 65 -1.61 -13.33 -8.73
CA THR A 65 -2.06 -14.71 -8.44
C THR A 65 -2.55 -14.79 -6.98
N PRO A 66 -3.18 -15.88 -6.52
CA PRO A 66 -3.55 -16.02 -5.11
C PRO A 66 -2.36 -15.87 -4.13
N ALA A 67 -1.13 -16.19 -4.57
CA ALA A 67 0.08 -16.08 -3.77
C ALA A 67 0.90 -14.80 -4.04
N ARG A 68 0.49 -13.97 -5.01
CA ARG A 68 1.25 -12.81 -5.46
C ARG A 68 0.33 -11.64 -5.77
N GLN A 69 0.41 -10.57 -4.99
CA GLN A 69 -0.37 -9.35 -5.22
C GLN A 69 0.49 -8.23 -5.82
N GLU A 70 0.51 -8.12 -7.14
CA GLU A 70 1.33 -7.14 -7.84
C GLU A 70 0.80 -5.71 -7.71
N PHE A 71 -0.50 -5.50 -7.47
CA PHE A 71 -1.00 -4.17 -7.18
C PHE A 71 -0.55 -3.67 -5.80
N ILE A 72 -0.38 -4.56 -4.82
CA ILE A 72 0.24 -4.20 -3.53
C ILE A 72 1.71 -3.85 -3.75
N LEU A 73 2.45 -4.66 -4.52
CA LEU A 73 3.86 -4.37 -4.81
C LEU A 73 4.06 -3.08 -5.62
N LEU A 74 3.16 -2.80 -6.56
CA LEU A 74 3.14 -1.52 -7.26
C LEU A 74 2.87 -0.36 -6.28
N SER A 75 1.91 -0.53 -5.36
CA SER A 75 1.64 0.45 -4.29
C SER A 75 2.87 0.70 -3.40
N ASP A 76 3.61 -0.36 -3.05
CA ASP A 76 4.83 -0.28 -2.25
C ASP A 76 5.94 0.49 -2.99
N THR A 77 6.15 0.19 -4.29
CA THR A 77 7.19 0.87 -5.10
C THR A 77 6.85 2.34 -5.39
N LEU A 78 5.57 2.69 -5.47
CA LEU A 78 5.11 4.07 -5.60
C LEU A 78 5.02 4.81 -4.24
N GLY A 79 5.23 4.11 -3.12
CA GLY A 79 5.15 4.68 -1.77
C GLY A 79 3.73 4.94 -1.25
N LEU A 80 2.69 4.51 -1.98
CA LEU A 80 1.29 4.73 -1.60
C LEU A 80 0.93 3.97 -0.33
N SER A 81 1.37 2.73 -0.20
CA SER A 81 1.10 1.91 0.98
C SER A 81 1.75 2.51 2.25
N ALA A 82 2.97 3.05 2.14
CA ALA A 82 3.63 3.78 3.21
C ALA A 82 2.85 5.05 3.59
N LEU A 83 2.38 5.82 2.61
CA LEU A 83 1.56 7.01 2.84
C LEU A 83 0.27 6.68 3.59
N VAL A 84 -0.47 5.66 3.15
CA VAL A 84 -1.70 5.19 3.80
C VAL A 84 -1.43 4.79 5.25
N ASN A 85 -0.35 4.04 5.50
CA ASN A 85 0.05 3.68 6.86
C ASN A 85 0.35 4.92 7.72
N ILE A 86 1.12 5.88 7.21
CA ILE A 86 1.47 7.10 7.94
C ILE A 86 0.22 7.93 8.30
N MET A 87 -0.77 7.99 7.41
CA MET A 87 -2.02 8.72 7.64
C MET A 87 -2.94 8.05 8.67
N HIS A 88 -2.83 6.73 8.84
CA HIS A 88 -3.75 5.93 9.65
C HIS A 88 -3.11 5.24 10.86
N ASP A 89 -1.81 5.42 11.07
CA ASP A 89 -1.11 5.00 12.28
C ASP A 89 -1.58 5.84 13.48
N LYS A 90 -2.72 5.45 14.05
CA LYS A 90 -3.29 6.01 15.29
C LYS A 90 -2.42 5.73 16.52
N THR A 91 -1.39 4.89 16.39
CA THR A 91 -0.51 4.44 17.47
C THR A 91 0.82 5.17 17.53
N LYS A 92 1.02 6.23 16.72
CA LYS A 92 2.13 7.17 16.87
C LYS A 92 2.05 7.91 18.20
N MET A 93 2.46 7.24 19.27
CA MET A 93 3.03 7.89 20.44
C MET A 93 4.49 8.18 20.09
N GLU A 94 5.01 9.37 20.38
CA GLU A 94 6.40 9.76 20.03
C GLU A 94 7.45 8.77 20.57
N GLU A 95 7.11 7.99 21.60
CA GLU A 95 7.97 7.02 22.28
C GLU A 95 7.80 5.57 21.79
N ALA A 96 6.93 5.29 20.81
CA ALA A 96 6.69 3.94 20.29
C ALA A 96 7.50 3.63 19.02
N THR A 97 7.87 2.35 18.83
CA THR A 97 8.47 1.89 17.57
C THR A 97 7.52 2.13 16.41
N SER A 98 7.99 2.85 15.38
CA SER A 98 7.16 3.19 14.22
C SER A 98 6.72 1.95 13.43
N ALA A 99 5.47 1.95 12.97
CA ALA A 99 4.96 0.90 12.09
C ALA A 99 5.63 0.97 10.70
N SER A 100 5.75 -0.18 10.06
CA SER A 100 6.17 -0.32 8.66
C SER A 100 5.22 -1.24 7.90
N LEU A 101 5.40 -1.33 6.58
CA LEU A 101 4.65 -2.24 5.73
C LEU A 101 4.97 -3.70 6.08
N LEU A 102 3.94 -4.55 6.08
CA LEU A 102 4.08 -5.98 6.33
C LEU A 102 4.85 -6.69 5.20
N GLY A 103 4.67 -6.23 3.96
CA GLY A 103 5.20 -6.88 2.76
C GLY A 103 4.47 -8.20 2.41
N PRO A 104 4.79 -8.80 1.25
CA PRO A 104 4.02 -9.93 0.70
C PRO A 104 4.43 -11.29 1.28
N PHE A 105 5.47 -11.36 2.11
CA PHE A 105 6.08 -12.62 2.55
C PHE A 105 5.61 -13.11 3.92
N PHE A 106 4.72 -12.37 4.57
CA PHE A 106 4.14 -12.78 5.85
C PHE A 106 3.29 -14.06 5.69
N ARG A 107 3.35 -14.93 6.70
CA ARG A 107 2.55 -16.14 6.80
C ARG A 107 1.99 -16.24 8.21
N GLU A 108 0.68 -16.42 8.34
CA GLU A 108 0.02 -16.52 9.66
C GLU A 108 0.46 -17.75 10.47
N ASN A 109 0.70 -18.88 9.78
CA ASN A 109 0.97 -20.16 10.42
C ASN A 109 2.47 -20.50 10.40
N THR A 110 3.29 -19.70 11.09
CA THR A 110 4.71 -19.98 11.30
C THR A 110 4.94 -20.87 12.54
N PRO A 111 6.00 -21.70 12.56
CA PRO A 111 6.36 -22.46 13.76
C PRO A 111 6.66 -21.53 14.94
N LYS A 112 6.12 -21.85 16.12
CA LYS A 112 6.48 -21.17 17.36
C LYS A 112 7.83 -21.68 17.84
N LEU A 113 8.70 -20.75 18.24
CA LEU A 113 10.04 -21.06 18.72
C LEU A 113 10.23 -20.46 20.12
N GLU A 114 11.03 -21.14 20.93
CA GLU A 114 11.41 -20.67 22.27
C GLU A 114 12.43 -19.52 22.19
N HIS A 115 12.57 -18.76 23.28
CA HIS A 115 13.53 -17.67 23.36
C HIS A 115 14.97 -18.15 23.12
N GLY A 116 15.69 -17.50 22.22
CA GLY A 116 17.06 -17.87 21.83
C GLY A 116 17.15 -18.98 20.78
N ALA A 117 16.02 -19.46 20.25
CA ALA A 117 16.01 -20.44 19.17
C ALA A 117 16.51 -19.86 17.83
N GLN A 118 17.01 -20.73 16.97
CA GLN A 118 17.46 -20.39 15.62
C GLN A 118 16.31 -20.55 14.61
N ILE A 119 16.03 -19.49 13.84
CA ILE A 119 15.03 -19.52 12.75
C ILE A 119 15.58 -20.13 11.45
N ALA A 120 16.90 -20.06 11.24
CA ALA A 120 17.55 -20.60 10.06
C ALA A 120 17.76 -22.12 10.18
N LYS A 121 17.45 -22.89 9.14
CA LYS A 121 17.68 -24.34 9.09
C LYS A 121 18.90 -24.72 8.25
N GLU A 122 19.02 -24.10 7.08
CA GLU A 122 20.12 -24.34 6.12
C GLU A 122 20.65 -22.98 5.65
N THR A 123 21.83 -22.59 6.11
CA THR A 123 22.41 -21.28 5.79
C THR A 123 23.88 -21.44 5.38
N LYS A 124 24.26 -20.73 4.32
CA LYS A 124 25.66 -20.49 3.89
C LYS A 124 26.13 -19.06 4.23
N GLY A 125 25.29 -18.28 4.92
CA GLY A 125 25.53 -16.88 5.24
C GLY A 125 26.19 -16.69 6.60
N THR A 126 26.62 -15.45 6.86
CA THR A 126 27.14 -15.02 8.16
C THR A 126 26.08 -15.14 9.25
N GLU A 127 26.48 -15.61 10.42
CA GLU A 127 25.61 -15.68 11.59
C GLU A 127 25.26 -14.29 12.12
N VAL A 128 23.99 -14.08 12.47
CA VAL A 128 23.49 -12.84 13.06
C VAL A 128 22.64 -13.18 14.27
N VAL A 129 22.94 -12.55 15.41
CA VAL A 129 22.15 -12.67 16.63
C VAL A 129 21.26 -11.45 16.77
N LEU A 130 19.95 -11.67 16.86
CA LEU A 130 18.95 -10.64 17.10
C LEU A 130 18.41 -10.79 18.53
N PHE A 131 18.47 -9.73 19.33
CA PHE A 131 17.98 -9.72 20.71
C PHE A 131 17.43 -8.33 21.07
N GLY A 132 16.55 -8.27 22.06
CA GLY A 132 15.93 -7.03 22.51
C GLY A 132 14.94 -7.23 23.64
N ARG A 133 14.18 -6.17 23.96
CA ARG A 133 13.12 -6.19 24.97
C ARG A 133 11.87 -5.52 24.41
N VAL A 134 10.70 -6.09 24.68
CA VAL A 134 9.41 -5.45 24.40
C VAL A 134 8.96 -4.68 25.63
N THR A 135 8.72 -3.39 25.48
CA THR A 135 8.24 -2.49 26.56
C THR A 135 6.99 -1.73 26.13
N ASN A 136 6.21 -1.26 27.11
CA ASN A 136 5.15 -0.29 26.86
C ASN A 136 5.73 1.13 26.69
N ALA A 137 4.87 2.11 26.45
CA ALA A 137 5.24 3.52 26.29
C ALA A 137 5.99 4.10 27.51
N HIS A 138 5.78 3.56 28.71
CA HIS A 138 6.47 4.00 29.93
C HIS A 138 7.76 3.22 30.21
N GLY A 139 8.24 2.41 29.26
CA GLY A 139 9.45 1.60 29.41
C GLY A 139 9.31 0.35 30.29
N ALA A 140 8.11 0.04 30.78
CA ALA A 140 7.87 -1.16 31.59
C ALA A 140 7.84 -2.42 30.68
N PRO A 141 8.45 -3.55 31.09
CA PRO A 141 8.47 -4.77 30.29
C PRO A 141 7.07 -5.34 30.03
N VAL A 142 6.83 -5.82 28.82
CA VAL A 142 5.60 -6.54 28.45
C VAL A 142 5.88 -8.04 28.48
N ALA A 143 5.43 -8.72 29.54
CA ALA A 143 5.60 -10.16 29.68
C ALA A 143 4.78 -10.92 28.61
N ASN A 144 5.33 -12.04 28.12
CA ASN A 144 4.69 -12.94 27.15
C ASN A 144 4.32 -12.28 25.80
N ALA A 145 4.95 -11.15 25.45
CA ALA A 145 4.80 -10.57 24.12
C ALA A 145 5.26 -11.55 23.04
N GLN A 146 4.50 -11.63 21.94
CA GLN A 146 4.87 -12.44 20.78
C GLN A 146 5.62 -11.57 19.77
N VAL A 147 6.71 -12.11 19.22
CA VAL A 147 7.49 -11.51 18.14
C VAL A 147 7.46 -12.52 16.99
N THR A 148 6.96 -12.09 15.84
CA THR A 148 6.65 -12.95 14.68
C THR A 148 7.44 -12.53 13.47
#